data_AF-A0AAD8FML0-F1
#
_entry.id   AF-A0AAD8FML0-F1
#
_cell.length_a   1.000
_cell.length_b   1.000
_cell.length_c   1.000
_cell.angle_alpha   90.00
_cell.angle_beta   90.00
_cell.angle_gamma   90.00
#
_symmetry.space_group_name_H-M   'P 1'
#
loop_
_entity.id
_entity.type
_entity.pdbx_description
1 polymer ?
#
loop_
_entity_poly.entity_id
_entity_poly.type
_entity_poly.pdbx_seq_one_letter_code
_entity_poly.pdbx_strand_id
1 'polypeptide(L)'
;FCGPGYSTFDNITCYACYKGTYKGTAGNFKCMNCPQHKTTLTIAANSRESCNLAFCGRGKSTTDNINCVDCANGTYKSFFGNQRCSPCPGNKTTLQFGSTDIRNCSITHCEKGFFQSENGLCSVCPNGTYKNFTGNQPCLMCPLNKTTLNVGSTDINNCSLDCATICGKNDPCRDTVTSTCVCESGYYGPECSKRCSPGCLNTSCRKNNGSCPCKEGYYGAKCLKTGCLDGNNKWSDHYVQKNCSEQICPCSQGWFGQSCQYRDLGVEAIMYNQVLNDNNDSTCVKQNNVTVDWLDEIHAITWIRLVFTSNDNITEVEANYFEDHSSEPSFTCDHHYLKIHKTGNTAIDLHCDNSFFIRLLKVSWNSDSPLCSVYVSGERNVALGTRRAKWILNERRAITINTLTDGDYGNNGCLKMNSSVTLEITLWNSIYSSEIRLFTDFTKDNGKGFFTIEIYDEYSHTHYNISSSGENVFVQRAFFMNIFIFNFVKIRVLGGTLHLCEVEIFGDCHYPRYGFSCLEVCYLTCLNQICTFEGECYLCIPGRTGVFCEDRTVNSSDDIWETARVATVTRSTHHSVEANQNQKRQPMIIVLSFLAFFCLIILFYFVYKNYTEKKEPM
;
A
#
# COMPACT_ATOMS: atom_id res chain seq x y z
N PHE A 1 -24.85 54.13 -76.34
CA PHE A 1 -25.74 52.98 -76.66
C PHE A 1 -24.93 51.71 -76.44
N CYS A 2 -25.32 50.83 -75.52
CA CYS A 2 -24.53 49.64 -75.18
C CYS A 2 -24.96 48.41 -76.00
N GLY A 3 -23.99 47.64 -76.49
CA GLY A 3 -24.23 46.38 -77.20
C GLY A 3 -24.81 45.27 -76.31
N PRO A 4 -25.23 44.13 -76.88
CA PRO A 4 -25.66 42.96 -76.13
C PRO A 4 -24.61 42.53 -75.11
N GLY A 5 -25.04 42.10 -73.92
CA GLY A 5 -24.16 41.77 -72.81
C GLY A 5 -23.63 42.96 -72.00
N TYR A 6 -23.94 44.21 -72.35
CA TYR A 6 -23.48 45.41 -71.62
C TYR A 6 -24.64 46.37 -71.28
N SER A 7 -24.60 46.98 -70.10
CA SER A 7 -25.57 47.97 -69.62
C SER A 7 -24.89 49.24 -69.11
N THR A 8 -25.61 50.34 -69.05
CA THR A 8 -25.10 51.62 -68.53
C THR A 8 -26.00 52.13 -67.42
N PHE A 9 -25.40 52.74 -66.40
CA PHE A 9 -26.11 53.39 -65.29
C PHE A 9 -26.05 54.92 -65.37
N ASP A 10 -25.05 55.44 -66.08
CA ASP A 10 -24.71 56.87 -66.23
C ASP A 10 -24.92 57.39 -67.66
N ASN A 11 -25.37 56.54 -68.59
CA ASN A 11 -25.48 56.79 -70.03
C ASN A 11 -24.14 57.14 -70.74
N ILE A 12 -23.01 57.01 -70.05
CA ILE A 12 -21.68 57.37 -70.56
C ILE A 12 -20.82 56.12 -70.73
N THR A 13 -20.81 55.21 -69.75
CA THR A 13 -19.95 54.01 -69.77
C THR A 13 -20.78 52.73 -69.82
N CYS A 14 -20.37 51.78 -70.65
CA CYS A 14 -21.01 50.47 -70.77
C CYS A 14 -20.28 49.43 -69.92
N TYR A 15 -20.98 48.88 -68.92
CA TYR A 15 -20.49 47.83 -68.03
C TYR A 15 -21.03 46.46 -68.45
N ALA A 16 -20.18 45.45 -68.43
CA ALA A 16 -20.57 44.07 -68.72
C ALA A 16 -21.64 43.59 -67.73
N CYS A 17 -22.65 42.88 -68.23
CA CYS A 17 -23.60 42.16 -67.38
C CYS A 17 -22.84 41.19 -66.48
N TYR A 18 -23.04 41.29 -65.16
CA TYR A 18 -22.35 40.43 -64.21
C TYR A 18 -22.88 38.99 -64.27
N LYS A 19 -22.12 38.05 -63.71
CA LYS A 19 -22.45 36.62 -63.72
C LYS A 19 -23.85 36.37 -63.14
N GLY A 20 -24.69 35.63 -63.86
CA GLY A 20 -26.09 35.41 -63.50
C GLY A 20 -27.06 36.43 -64.10
N THR A 21 -26.59 37.35 -64.93
CA THR A 21 -27.43 38.25 -65.73
C THR A 21 -27.04 38.22 -67.21
N TYR A 22 -28.00 38.52 -68.08
CA TYR A 22 -27.81 38.55 -69.53
C TYR A 22 -28.55 39.73 -70.17
N LYS A 23 -28.16 40.09 -71.40
CA LYS A 23 -28.87 41.07 -72.22
C LYS A 23 -28.70 40.77 -73.70
N GLY A 24 -29.77 40.33 -74.36
CA GLY A 24 -29.73 39.93 -75.77
C GLY A 24 -29.94 41.04 -76.79
N THR A 25 -30.43 42.20 -76.38
CA THR A 25 -30.72 43.31 -77.28
C THR A 25 -29.76 44.48 -77.04
N ALA A 26 -29.40 45.20 -78.11
CA ALA A 26 -28.63 46.43 -78.00
C ALA A 26 -29.53 47.57 -77.48
N GLY A 27 -29.01 48.45 -76.61
CA GLY A 27 -29.79 49.52 -75.98
C GLY A 27 -29.21 50.01 -74.66
N ASN A 28 -29.88 50.95 -73.98
CA ASN A 28 -29.50 51.39 -72.63
C ASN A 28 -30.28 50.67 -71.51
N PHE A 29 -30.90 49.53 -71.82
CA PHE A 29 -31.61 48.71 -70.83
C PHE A 29 -30.66 48.01 -69.86
N LYS A 30 -31.17 47.75 -68.64
CA LYS A 30 -30.49 46.99 -67.58
C LYS A 30 -30.41 45.49 -67.96
N CYS A 31 -29.41 44.80 -67.43
CA CYS A 31 -29.28 43.35 -67.58
C CYS A 31 -30.42 42.62 -66.86
N MET A 32 -30.87 41.49 -67.43
CA MET A 32 -31.93 40.64 -66.89
C MET A 32 -31.33 39.48 -66.09
N ASN A 33 -31.96 39.11 -64.97
CA ASN A 33 -31.53 37.95 -64.17
C ASN A 33 -31.81 36.63 -64.90
N CYS A 34 -30.93 35.65 -64.71
CA CYS A 34 -31.18 34.29 -65.14
C CYS A 34 -32.39 33.66 -64.42
N PRO A 35 -33.27 32.93 -65.14
CA PRO A 35 -34.42 32.27 -64.56
C PRO A 35 -34.06 30.94 -63.85
N GLN A 36 -34.95 30.44 -62.98
CA GLN A 36 -34.93 29.07 -62.43
C GLN A 36 -33.62 28.62 -61.74
N HIS A 37 -33.03 29.45 -60.87
CA HIS A 37 -31.78 29.10 -60.17
C HIS A 37 -30.64 28.68 -61.11
N LYS A 38 -30.57 29.32 -62.29
CA LYS A 38 -29.47 29.19 -63.23
C LYS A 38 -28.56 30.41 -63.18
N THR A 39 -27.33 30.26 -63.66
CA THR A 39 -26.36 31.34 -63.82
C THR A 39 -25.62 31.20 -65.14
N THR A 40 -24.89 32.25 -65.52
CA THR A 40 -24.06 32.28 -66.71
C THR A 40 -22.66 31.77 -66.40
N LEU A 41 -21.94 31.22 -67.38
CA LEU A 41 -20.54 30.82 -67.20
C LEU A 41 -19.63 32.03 -66.96
N THR A 42 -19.82 33.09 -67.76
CA THR A 42 -19.01 34.30 -67.79
C THR A 42 -19.85 35.56 -67.56
N ILE A 43 -19.16 36.70 -67.38
CA ILE A 43 -19.75 38.04 -67.50
C ILE A 43 -20.04 38.37 -68.98
N ALA A 44 -20.77 39.44 -69.24
CA ALA A 44 -21.19 39.92 -70.56
C ALA A 44 -22.09 38.96 -71.37
N ALA A 45 -22.91 38.14 -70.69
CA ALA A 45 -23.78 37.20 -71.38
C ALA A 45 -24.81 37.93 -72.27
N ASN A 46 -24.85 37.53 -73.54
CA ASN A 46 -25.64 38.18 -74.58
C ASN A 46 -26.90 37.39 -74.97
N SER A 47 -27.27 36.34 -74.23
CA SER A 47 -28.45 35.53 -74.55
C SER A 47 -29.02 34.85 -73.31
N ARG A 48 -30.31 34.47 -73.36
CA ARG A 48 -30.97 33.76 -72.24
C ARG A 48 -30.45 32.33 -72.12
N GLU A 49 -30.04 31.73 -73.23
CA GLU A 49 -29.52 30.36 -73.34
C GLU A 49 -28.15 30.22 -72.63
N SER A 50 -27.45 31.34 -72.43
CA SER A 50 -26.24 31.40 -71.61
C SER A 50 -26.50 31.10 -70.12
N CYS A 51 -27.76 31.12 -69.65
CA CYS A 51 -28.17 30.73 -68.31
C CYS A 51 -28.35 29.20 -68.20
N ASN A 52 -27.33 28.42 -68.51
CA ASN A 52 -27.39 26.94 -68.53
C ASN A 52 -26.76 26.27 -67.29
N LEU A 53 -25.95 26.99 -66.51
CA LEU A 53 -25.30 26.45 -65.31
C LEU A 53 -26.20 26.53 -64.09
N ALA A 54 -26.12 25.55 -63.20
CA ALA A 54 -26.79 25.59 -61.91
C ALA A 54 -26.29 26.75 -61.05
N PHE A 55 -27.18 27.36 -60.27
CA PHE A 55 -26.88 28.29 -59.19
C PHE A 55 -27.62 27.84 -57.94
N CYS A 56 -26.98 26.96 -57.17
CA CYS A 56 -27.69 26.22 -56.14
C CYS A 56 -28.06 27.07 -54.94
N GLY A 57 -29.31 26.88 -54.50
CA GLY A 57 -29.84 27.48 -53.28
C GLY A 57 -29.09 26.99 -52.03
N ARG A 58 -29.50 27.54 -50.87
CA ARG A 58 -29.08 27.00 -49.58
C ARG A 58 -29.45 25.51 -49.48
N GLY A 59 -28.62 24.74 -48.80
CA GLY A 59 -28.82 23.30 -48.64
C GLY A 59 -28.65 22.48 -49.91
N LYS A 60 -28.19 23.07 -51.02
CA LYS A 60 -27.94 22.35 -52.28
C LYS A 60 -26.55 22.65 -52.83
N SER A 61 -25.94 21.65 -53.44
CA SER A 61 -24.66 21.76 -54.17
C SER A 61 -24.78 21.07 -55.53
N THR A 62 -23.77 21.20 -56.38
CA THR A 62 -23.74 20.54 -57.69
C THR A 62 -22.35 19.95 -57.91
N THR A 63 -22.30 18.75 -58.49
CA THR A 63 -21.05 18.11 -58.93
C THR A 63 -20.87 18.16 -60.44
N ASP A 64 -21.97 18.29 -61.19
CA ASP A 64 -22.02 18.32 -62.66
C ASP A 64 -22.19 19.73 -63.24
N ASN A 65 -22.32 20.76 -62.39
CA ASN A 65 -22.64 22.15 -62.73
C ASN A 65 -23.98 22.38 -63.47
N ILE A 66 -24.83 21.35 -63.58
CA ILE A 66 -26.08 21.39 -64.34
C ILE A 66 -27.28 21.24 -63.40
N ASN A 67 -27.18 20.33 -62.42
CA ASN A 67 -28.25 19.98 -61.49
C ASN A 67 -27.82 20.24 -60.04
N CYS A 68 -28.75 20.79 -59.25
CA CYS A 68 -28.55 20.96 -57.81
C CYS A 68 -29.07 19.75 -57.05
N VAL A 69 -28.19 19.11 -56.28
CA VAL A 69 -28.51 18.02 -55.37
C VAL A 69 -28.52 18.54 -53.93
N ASP A 70 -29.41 17.99 -53.11
CA ASP A 70 -29.49 18.34 -51.70
C ASP A 70 -28.21 17.91 -50.96
N CYS A 71 -27.79 18.71 -49.98
CA CYS A 71 -26.68 18.38 -49.11
C CYS A 71 -26.92 17.03 -48.43
N ALA A 72 -25.93 16.14 -48.51
CA ALA A 72 -26.01 14.83 -47.88
C ALA A 72 -26.13 14.96 -46.35
N ASN A 73 -26.65 13.90 -45.72
CA ASN A 73 -26.78 13.88 -44.27
C ASN A 73 -25.41 14.08 -43.59
N GLY A 74 -25.33 14.94 -42.59
CA GLY A 74 -24.07 15.35 -41.95
C GLY A 74 -23.39 16.55 -42.61
N THR A 75 -24.04 17.17 -43.60
CA THR A 75 -23.54 18.39 -44.25
C THR A 75 -24.63 19.47 -44.37
N TYR A 76 -24.24 20.74 -44.41
CA TYR A 76 -25.15 21.88 -44.55
C TYR A 76 -24.59 22.96 -45.48
N LYS A 77 -25.45 23.86 -45.97
CA LYS A 77 -25.00 25.03 -46.76
C LYS A 77 -25.92 26.23 -46.55
N SER A 78 -25.40 27.28 -45.92
CA SER A 78 -26.15 28.48 -45.53
C SER A 78 -26.14 29.62 -46.54
N PHE A 79 -25.46 29.47 -47.67
CA PHE A 79 -25.38 30.48 -48.72
C PHE A 79 -25.70 29.91 -50.12
N PHE A 80 -26.04 30.82 -51.04
CA PHE A 80 -26.29 30.51 -52.44
C PHE A 80 -24.98 30.34 -53.21
N GLY A 81 -24.98 29.48 -54.24
CA GLY A 81 -23.81 29.20 -55.07
C GLY A 81 -23.55 27.71 -55.24
N ASN A 82 -22.47 27.37 -55.94
CA ASN A 82 -22.17 25.99 -56.34
C ASN A 82 -21.11 25.32 -55.44
N GLN A 83 -20.67 25.99 -54.36
CA GLN A 83 -19.74 25.37 -53.43
C GLN A 83 -20.34 24.09 -52.82
N ARG A 84 -19.44 23.16 -52.45
CA ARG A 84 -19.80 21.95 -51.73
C ARG A 84 -20.42 22.29 -50.37
N CYS A 85 -21.27 21.41 -49.87
CA CYS A 85 -21.84 21.51 -48.54
C CYS A 85 -20.73 21.36 -47.49
N SER A 86 -20.82 22.13 -46.42
CA SER A 86 -19.89 22.09 -45.29
C SER A 86 -20.27 20.93 -44.36
N PRO A 87 -19.29 20.14 -43.85
CA PRO A 87 -19.57 19.11 -42.85
C PRO A 87 -20.07 19.74 -41.55
N CYS A 88 -20.92 19.02 -40.84
CA CYS A 88 -21.32 19.37 -39.49
C CYS A 88 -20.11 19.38 -38.53
N PRO A 89 -20.01 20.36 -37.62
CA PRO A 89 -18.91 20.42 -36.67
C PRO A 89 -19.07 19.37 -35.55
N GLY A 90 -17.97 18.70 -35.21
CA GLY A 90 -17.91 17.67 -34.17
C GLY A 90 -18.67 16.38 -34.54
N ASN A 91 -18.99 15.57 -33.54
CA ASN A 91 -19.72 14.29 -33.70
C ASN A 91 -21.24 14.51 -33.84
N LYS A 92 -21.64 15.43 -34.73
CA LYS A 92 -23.04 15.78 -34.98
C LYS A 92 -23.42 15.60 -36.45
N THR A 93 -24.67 15.28 -36.71
CA THR A 93 -25.26 15.13 -38.04
C THR A 93 -26.59 15.86 -38.14
N THR A 94 -27.10 15.97 -39.36
CA THR A 94 -28.40 16.55 -39.67
C THR A 94 -29.51 15.50 -39.54
N LEU A 95 -30.76 15.93 -39.38
CA LEU A 95 -31.91 15.02 -39.38
C LEU A 95 -32.27 14.52 -40.79
N GLN A 96 -32.05 15.37 -41.79
CA GLN A 96 -32.48 15.14 -43.16
C GLN A 96 -31.50 15.76 -44.16
N PHE A 97 -31.61 15.33 -45.42
CA PHE A 97 -30.92 15.94 -46.55
C PHE A 97 -31.29 17.42 -46.71
N GLY A 98 -30.42 18.17 -47.38
CA GLY A 98 -30.74 19.54 -47.80
C GLY A 98 -30.59 20.60 -46.72
N SER A 99 -29.83 20.33 -45.65
CA SER A 99 -29.72 21.25 -44.53
C SER A 99 -29.17 22.62 -44.92
N THR A 100 -29.90 23.67 -44.54
CA THR A 100 -29.58 25.06 -44.89
C THR A 100 -28.83 25.82 -43.79
N ASP A 101 -28.63 25.22 -42.61
CA ASP A 101 -28.07 25.92 -41.45
C ASP A 101 -27.26 24.97 -40.57
N ILE A 102 -26.19 25.48 -39.96
CA ILE A 102 -25.33 24.74 -39.04
C ILE A 102 -26.10 24.28 -37.79
N ARG A 103 -27.13 25.02 -37.39
CA ARG A 103 -27.99 24.69 -36.23
C ARG A 103 -28.78 23.39 -36.40
N ASN A 104 -28.95 22.95 -37.64
CA ASN A 104 -29.61 21.68 -37.94
C ASN A 104 -28.68 20.47 -37.71
N CYS A 105 -27.38 20.70 -37.46
CA CYS A 105 -26.44 19.69 -36.99
C CYS A 105 -26.69 19.42 -35.49
N SER A 106 -27.86 18.85 -35.17
CA SER A 106 -28.35 18.69 -33.80
C SER A 106 -28.33 17.25 -33.30
N ILE A 107 -28.15 16.27 -34.20
CA ILE A 107 -28.20 14.85 -33.84
C ILE A 107 -26.80 14.35 -33.53
N THR A 108 -26.59 13.80 -32.34
CA THR A 108 -25.34 13.11 -32.02
C THR A 108 -25.14 11.93 -32.96
N HIS A 109 -23.98 11.85 -33.59
CA HIS A 109 -23.57 10.74 -34.44
C HIS A 109 -22.11 10.40 -34.16
N CYS A 110 -21.89 9.28 -33.47
CA CYS A 110 -20.54 8.91 -33.03
C CYS A 110 -19.76 8.18 -34.13
N GLU A 111 -18.54 8.66 -34.38
CA GLU A 111 -17.60 8.05 -35.29
C GLU A 111 -17.17 6.64 -34.82
N LYS A 112 -16.42 5.94 -35.67
CA LYS A 112 -15.77 4.68 -35.29
C LYS A 112 -14.90 4.90 -34.04
N GLY A 113 -14.87 3.93 -33.14
CA GLY A 113 -14.17 4.05 -31.86
C GLY A 113 -14.87 4.91 -30.80
N PHE A 114 -16.08 5.44 -31.07
CA PHE A 114 -16.88 6.20 -30.11
C PHE A 114 -18.32 5.68 -30.03
N PHE A 115 -18.92 5.68 -28.84
CA PHE A 115 -20.31 5.31 -28.58
C PHE A 115 -21.07 6.45 -27.90
N GLN A 116 -22.41 6.43 -27.95
CA GLN A 116 -23.20 7.41 -27.22
C GLN A 116 -23.28 7.04 -25.74
N SER A 117 -22.74 7.89 -24.88
CA SER A 117 -22.87 7.78 -23.43
C SER A 117 -24.27 8.18 -22.96
N GLU A 118 -24.60 7.87 -21.70
CA GLU A 118 -25.88 8.25 -21.07
C GLU A 118 -26.16 9.77 -21.11
N ASN A 119 -25.10 10.58 -21.16
CA ASN A 119 -25.19 12.04 -21.28
C ASN A 119 -25.49 12.51 -22.73
N GLY A 120 -25.75 11.58 -23.66
CA GLY A 120 -26.03 11.88 -25.06
C GLY A 120 -24.82 12.34 -25.88
N LEU A 121 -23.62 12.36 -25.27
CA LEU A 121 -22.35 12.72 -25.90
C LEU A 121 -21.58 11.48 -26.37
N CYS A 122 -20.75 11.64 -27.39
CA CYS A 122 -19.88 10.57 -27.87
C CYS A 122 -18.66 10.40 -26.96
N SER A 123 -18.58 9.23 -26.32
CA SER A 123 -17.47 8.81 -25.49
C SER A 123 -16.62 7.77 -26.22
N VAL A 124 -15.31 7.79 -25.97
CA VAL A 124 -14.37 6.86 -26.58
C VAL A 124 -14.62 5.42 -26.10
N CYS A 125 -14.50 4.43 -26.98
CA CYS A 125 -14.61 3.01 -26.61
C CYS A 125 -13.54 2.66 -25.56
N PRO A 126 -13.90 2.10 -24.39
CA PRO A 126 -12.92 1.70 -23.38
C PRO A 126 -12.06 0.52 -23.84
N ASN A 127 -10.93 0.30 -23.16
CA ASN A 127 -10.08 -0.88 -23.40
C ASN A 127 -10.87 -2.17 -23.26
N GLY A 128 -10.66 -3.10 -24.18
CA GLY A 128 -11.41 -4.37 -24.25
C GLY A 128 -12.62 -4.31 -25.19
N THR A 129 -12.87 -3.14 -25.79
CA THR A 129 -13.96 -2.94 -26.77
C THR A 129 -13.47 -2.24 -28.04
N TYR A 130 -14.18 -2.43 -29.15
CA TYR A 130 -13.91 -1.79 -30.43
C TYR A 130 -15.20 -1.39 -31.14
N LYS A 131 -15.14 -0.42 -32.05
CA LYS A 131 -16.30 -0.05 -32.89
C LYS A 131 -15.86 0.31 -34.30
N ASN A 132 -16.12 -0.59 -35.24
CA ASN A 132 -15.70 -0.47 -36.64
C ASN A 132 -16.74 0.20 -37.56
N PHE A 133 -17.84 0.68 -37.01
CA PHE A 133 -18.93 1.37 -37.73
C PHE A 133 -19.32 2.70 -37.06
N THR A 134 -19.89 3.61 -37.83
CA THR A 134 -20.41 4.90 -37.34
C THR A 134 -21.83 4.75 -36.80
N GLY A 135 -22.24 5.59 -35.85
CA GLY A 135 -23.55 5.52 -35.17
C GLY A 135 -23.45 5.55 -33.65
N ASN A 136 -24.59 5.55 -32.98
CA ASN A 136 -24.69 5.77 -31.52
C ASN A 136 -24.65 4.48 -30.69
N GLN A 137 -24.62 3.32 -31.34
CA GLN A 137 -24.60 2.01 -30.70
C GLN A 137 -23.36 1.84 -29.79
N PRO A 138 -23.45 0.99 -28.76
CA PRO A 138 -22.32 0.65 -27.90
C PRO A 138 -21.17 -0.02 -28.68
N CYS A 139 -19.98 0.01 -28.09
CA CYS A 139 -18.81 -0.67 -28.63
C CYS A 139 -18.96 -2.20 -28.54
N LEU A 140 -18.44 -2.91 -29.54
CA LEU A 140 -18.39 -4.37 -29.59
C LEU A 140 -17.28 -4.89 -28.67
N MET A 141 -17.52 -6.03 -28.03
CA MET A 141 -16.56 -6.65 -27.12
C MET A 141 -15.45 -7.37 -27.89
N CYS A 142 -14.23 -7.35 -27.34
CA CYS A 142 -13.16 -8.21 -27.84
C CYS A 142 -13.47 -9.71 -27.61
N PRO A 143 -12.90 -10.61 -28.44
CA PRO A 143 -12.98 -12.06 -28.22
C PRO A 143 -12.41 -12.49 -26.86
N LEU A 144 -12.81 -13.67 -26.39
CA LEU A 144 -12.43 -14.19 -25.07
C LEU A 144 -10.90 -14.14 -24.85
N ASN A 145 -10.47 -13.66 -23.69
CA ASN A 145 -9.07 -13.45 -23.27
C ASN A 145 -8.27 -12.38 -24.03
N LYS A 146 -8.86 -11.67 -25.00
CA LYS A 146 -8.20 -10.59 -25.75
C LYS A 146 -8.68 -9.21 -25.32
N THR A 147 -7.79 -8.22 -25.38
CA THR A 147 -8.12 -6.80 -25.14
C THR A 147 -7.38 -5.88 -26.12
N THR A 148 -7.77 -4.60 -26.15
CA THR A 148 -7.13 -3.55 -26.96
C THR A 148 -6.03 -2.86 -26.17
N LEU A 149 -4.96 -2.43 -26.85
CA LEU A 149 -3.85 -1.70 -26.22
C LEU A 149 -4.31 -0.33 -25.69
N ASN A 150 -5.07 0.40 -26.52
CA ASN A 150 -5.53 1.74 -26.23
C ASN A 150 -7.06 1.83 -26.35
N VAL A 151 -7.62 2.87 -25.74
CA VAL A 151 -9.03 3.24 -25.90
C VAL A 151 -9.30 3.69 -27.34
N GLY A 152 -10.55 3.60 -27.78
CA GLY A 152 -11.00 4.11 -29.06
C GLY A 152 -10.72 3.19 -30.26
N SER A 153 -10.53 1.90 -29.99
CA SER A 153 -10.25 0.94 -31.06
C SER A 153 -11.35 0.92 -32.12
N THR A 154 -10.94 0.96 -33.39
CA THR A 154 -11.85 0.96 -34.55
C THR A 154 -11.90 -0.39 -35.27
N ASP A 155 -11.15 -1.40 -34.84
CA ASP A 155 -11.03 -2.69 -35.51
C ASP A 155 -10.91 -3.84 -34.50
N ILE A 156 -11.47 -5.00 -34.85
CA ILE A 156 -11.38 -6.22 -34.04
C ILE A 156 -9.94 -6.73 -33.95
N ASN A 157 -9.11 -6.48 -34.97
CA ASN A 157 -7.72 -6.94 -35.00
C ASN A 157 -6.85 -6.24 -33.95
N ASN A 158 -7.29 -5.09 -33.43
CA ASN A 158 -6.65 -4.43 -32.29
C ASN A 158 -6.91 -5.17 -30.95
N CYS A 159 -7.81 -6.15 -30.91
CA CYS A 159 -7.97 -7.09 -29.80
C CYS A 159 -6.84 -8.14 -29.84
N SER A 160 -5.59 -7.69 -29.74
CA SER A 160 -4.41 -8.52 -29.95
C SER A 160 -3.70 -8.92 -28.66
N LEU A 161 -3.92 -8.18 -27.57
CA LEU A 161 -3.24 -8.41 -26.29
C LEU A 161 -3.99 -9.48 -25.48
N ASP A 162 -3.25 -10.41 -24.89
CA ASP A 162 -3.83 -11.32 -23.89
C ASP A 162 -3.96 -10.57 -22.56
N CYS A 163 -5.12 -10.72 -21.92
CA CYS A 163 -5.38 -10.10 -20.61
C CYS A 163 -4.33 -10.53 -19.56
N ALA A 164 -3.84 -11.77 -19.67
CA ALA A 164 -2.76 -12.34 -18.84
C ALA A 164 -1.36 -11.72 -19.06
N THR A 165 -1.14 -10.96 -20.14
CA THR A 165 0.11 -10.19 -20.33
C THR A 165 0.08 -8.80 -19.69
N ILE A 166 -1.10 -8.32 -19.27
CA ILE A 166 -1.28 -7.03 -18.59
C ILE A 166 -1.35 -7.21 -17.07
N CYS A 167 -1.87 -8.35 -16.61
CA CYS A 167 -2.02 -8.64 -15.19
C CYS A 167 -0.95 -9.65 -14.70
N GLY A 168 -0.46 -9.48 -13.47
CA GLY A 168 0.57 -10.34 -12.87
C GLY A 168 0.08 -11.74 -12.47
N LYS A 169 1.02 -12.63 -12.06
CA LYS A 169 0.77 -14.06 -11.73
C LYS A 169 -0.32 -14.30 -10.67
N ASN A 170 -0.63 -13.30 -9.83
CA ASN A 170 -1.63 -13.34 -8.75
C ASN A 170 -2.82 -12.36 -8.98
N ASP A 171 -3.01 -11.89 -10.21
CA ASP A 171 -4.00 -10.87 -10.58
C ASP A 171 -4.87 -11.36 -11.76
N PRO A 172 -5.79 -12.31 -11.52
CA PRO A 172 -6.62 -12.86 -12.59
C PRO A 172 -7.58 -11.80 -13.18
N CYS A 173 -7.78 -11.85 -14.50
CA CYS A 173 -8.73 -10.97 -15.19
C CYS A 173 -10.17 -11.31 -14.78
N ARG A 174 -10.84 -10.38 -14.09
CA ARG A 174 -12.21 -10.55 -13.63
C ARG A 174 -13.25 -10.08 -14.65
N ASP A 175 -12.92 -9.07 -15.44
CA ASP A 175 -13.84 -8.48 -16.40
C ASP A 175 -13.11 -8.00 -17.67
N THR A 176 -13.47 -8.60 -18.81
CA THR A 176 -12.94 -8.25 -20.14
C THR A 176 -13.52 -6.94 -20.68
N VAL A 177 -14.58 -6.40 -20.06
CA VAL A 177 -15.24 -5.16 -20.48
C VAL A 177 -14.45 -3.92 -20.04
N THR A 178 -13.76 -4.00 -18.89
CA THR A 178 -13.03 -2.88 -18.28
C THR A 178 -11.52 -3.10 -18.23
N SER A 179 -11.05 -4.30 -18.60
CA SER A 179 -9.66 -4.73 -18.40
C SER A 179 -9.20 -4.57 -16.93
N THR A 180 -10.12 -4.72 -15.96
CA THR A 180 -9.77 -4.62 -14.55
C THR A 180 -9.24 -5.95 -14.05
N CYS A 181 -7.94 -6.01 -13.84
CA CYS A 181 -7.33 -7.09 -13.08
C CYS A 181 -7.79 -6.97 -11.60
N VAL A 182 -8.24 -8.06 -10.99
CA VAL A 182 -8.66 -8.06 -9.58
C VAL A 182 -7.83 -9.06 -8.81
N CYS A 183 -7.24 -8.58 -7.72
CA CYS A 183 -6.46 -9.43 -6.83
C CYS A 183 -7.30 -10.58 -6.29
N GLU A 184 -6.67 -11.74 -6.14
CA GLU A 184 -7.25 -12.82 -5.35
C GLU A 184 -7.66 -12.31 -3.95
N SER A 185 -8.71 -12.92 -3.38
CA SER A 185 -9.21 -12.53 -2.06
C SER A 185 -8.09 -12.52 -1.03
N GLY A 186 -7.93 -11.42 -0.31
CA GLY A 186 -6.79 -11.23 0.60
C GLY A 186 -5.63 -10.41 0.06
N TYR A 187 -5.67 -9.90 -1.17
CA TYR A 187 -4.57 -9.13 -1.76
C TYR A 187 -5.01 -7.79 -2.38
N TYR A 188 -4.08 -6.85 -2.46
CA TYR A 188 -4.25 -5.52 -3.06
C TYR A 188 -2.94 -4.96 -3.62
N GLY A 189 -3.02 -3.81 -4.27
CA GLY A 189 -1.91 -3.13 -4.94
C GLY A 189 -1.96 -3.31 -6.46
N PRO A 190 -1.13 -2.56 -7.20
CA PRO A 190 -1.08 -2.60 -8.66
C PRO A 190 -0.72 -4.00 -9.19
N GLU A 191 0.09 -4.76 -8.45
CA GLU A 191 0.52 -6.13 -8.79
C GLU A 191 -0.06 -7.20 -7.85
N CYS A 192 -1.00 -6.84 -6.96
CA CYS A 192 -1.55 -7.75 -5.96
C CYS A 192 -0.49 -8.39 -5.03
N SER A 193 0.62 -7.67 -4.82
CA SER A 193 1.74 -8.12 -3.97
C SER A 193 1.51 -7.85 -2.48
N LYS A 194 0.58 -6.95 -2.13
CA LYS A 194 0.29 -6.57 -0.75
C LYS A 194 -0.89 -7.37 -0.23
N ARG A 195 -0.83 -7.85 1.02
CA ARG A 195 -1.98 -8.54 1.64
C ARG A 195 -2.94 -7.56 2.31
N CYS A 196 -4.23 -7.80 2.15
CA CYS A 196 -5.27 -7.16 2.94
C CYS A 196 -5.00 -7.36 4.43
N SER A 197 -5.34 -6.36 5.24
CA SER A 197 -5.23 -6.48 6.69
C SER A 197 -6.02 -7.69 7.19
N PRO A 198 -5.47 -8.48 8.14
CA PRO A 198 -6.25 -9.50 8.84
C PRO A 198 -7.44 -8.91 9.60
N GLY A 199 -7.42 -7.60 9.91
CA GLY A 199 -8.55 -6.85 10.46
C GLY A 199 -9.70 -6.60 9.47
N CYS A 200 -9.53 -6.88 8.18
CA CYS A 200 -10.61 -6.75 7.19
C CYS A 200 -11.67 -7.85 7.34
N LEU A 201 -12.95 -7.48 7.27
CA LEU A 201 -14.06 -8.43 7.15
C LEU A 201 -13.89 -9.31 5.91
N ASN A 202 -14.06 -10.62 6.08
CA ASN A 202 -13.88 -11.64 5.04
C ASN A 202 -12.52 -11.61 4.32
N THR A 203 -11.51 -10.98 4.93
CA THR A 203 -10.16 -10.82 4.35
C THR A 203 -10.16 -10.11 2.98
N SER A 204 -11.23 -9.39 2.63
CA SER A 204 -11.33 -8.68 1.34
C SER A 204 -11.01 -7.20 1.54
N CYS A 205 -10.24 -6.63 0.62
CA CYS A 205 -9.92 -5.21 0.62
C CYS A 205 -9.87 -4.64 -0.80
N ARG A 206 -9.98 -3.31 -0.93
CA ARG A 206 -9.98 -2.62 -2.22
C ARG A 206 -8.61 -2.71 -2.88
N LYS A 207 -8.56 -3.14 -4.14
CA LYS A 207 -7.32 -3.27 -4.92
C LYS A 207 -6.43 -2.02 -4.86
N ASN A 208 -7.01 -0.84 -4.99
CA ASN A 208 -6.24 0.39 -5.22
C ASN A 208 -5.49 0.86 -3.97
N ASN A 209 -6.08 0.68 -2.79
CA ASN A 209 -5.59 1.29 -1.56
C ASN A 209 -5.66 0.37 -0.33
N GLY A 210 -6.04 -0.90 -0.49
CA GLY A 210 -6.13 -1.88 0.59
C GLY A 210 -7.21 -1.59 1.62
N SER A 211 -8.11 -0.63 1.35
CA SER A 211 -9.16 -0.26 2.32
C SER A 211 -10.25 -1.33 2.43
N CYS A 212 -10.83 -1.50 3.62
CA CYS A 212 -11.83 -2.53 3.87
C CYS A 212 -12.74 -2.19 5.05
N PRO A 213 -13.94 -2.78 5.12
CA PRO A 213 -14.73 -2.81 6.35
C PRO A 213 -14.00 -3.62 7.43
N CYS A 214 -13.94 -3.10 8.65
CA CYS A 214 -13.18 -3.73 9.73
C CYS A 214 -14.01 -4.74 10.51
N LYS A 215 -13.35 -5.80 10.98
CA LYS A 215 -13.87 -6.68 12.03
C LYS A 215 -14.00 -5.88 13.33
N GLU A 216 -14.83 -6.38 14.25
CA GLU A 216 -14.91 -5.85 15.61
C GLU A 216 -13.50 -5.74 16.22
N GLY A 217 -13.19 -4.60 16.83
CA GLY A 217 -11.85 -4.31 17.38
C GLY A 217 -10.81 -3.81 16.39
N TYR A 218 -11.13 -3.70 15.10
CA TYR A 218 -10.25 -3.06 14.12
C TYR A 218 -10.88 -1.77 13.58
N TYR A 219 -10.06 -0.76 13.27
CA TYR A 219 -10.52 0.50 12.70
C TYR A 219 -9.49 1.15 11.75
N GLY A 220 -9.90 2.26 11.12
CA GLY A 220 -9.14 2.95 10.08
C GLY A 220 -9.36 2.35 8.69
N ALA A 221 -8.99 3.09 7.64
CA ALA A 221 -9.33 2.74 6.26
C ALA A 221 -8.88 1.32 5.84
N LYS A 222 -7.70 0.88 6.31
CA LYS A 222 -7.13 -0.46 6.05
C LYS A 222 -7.35 -1.46 7.19
N CYS A 223 -8.06 -1.11 8.26
CA CYS A 223 -8.26 -1.98 9.44
C CYS A 223 -6.96 -2.48 10.06
N LEU A 224 -5.93 -1.63 10.08
CA LEU A 224 -4.64 -1.91 10.71
C LEU A 224 -4.56 -1.34 12.12
N LYS A 225 -5.53 -0.52 12.52
CA LYS A 225 -5.63 0.02 13.89
C LYS A 225 -6.51 -0.90 14.72
N THR A 226 -6.14 -1.12 15.97
CA THR A 226 -6.90 -1.94 16.92
C THR A 226 -7.54 -1.03 17.95
N GLY A 227 -8.86 -1.13 18.12
CA GLY A 227 -9.67 -0.36 19.06
C GLY A 227 -9.40 -0.75 20.51
N CYS A 228 -10.29 -0.38 21.43
CA CYS A 228 -10.22 -0.83 22.82
C CYS A 228 -11.53 -1.46 23.24
N LEU A 229 -11.47 -2.35 24.22
CA LEU A 229 -12.66 -2.83 24.93
C LEU A 229 -13.30 -1.63 25.65
N ASP A 230 -14.58 -1.37 25.37
CA ASP A 230 -15.38 -0.42 26.13
C ASP A 230 -15.59 -0.91 27.57
N GLY A 231 -16.24 -0.09 28.41
CA GLY A 231 -16.61 -0.49 29.77
C GLY A 231 -17.55 -1.70 29.87
N ASN A 232 -17.98 -2.28 28.74
CA ASN A 232 -18.79 -3.49 28.64
C ASN A 232 -18.02 -4.68 28.03
N ASN A 233 -16.68 -4.60 27.94
CA ASN A 233 -15.83 -5.61 27.28
C ASN A 233 -16.21 -5.88 25.81
N LYS A 234 -16.73 -4.89 25.11
CA LYS A 234 -16.91 -4.95 23.66
C LYS A 234 -15.86 -4.10 22.99
N TRP A 235 -15.25 -4.65 21.95
CA TRP A 235 -14.30 -3.90 21.16
C TRP A 235 -14.99 -2.73 20.48
N SER A 236 -14.78 -1.54 21.03
CA SER A 236 -15.32 -0.31 20.51
C SER A 236 -14.24 0.45 19.74
N ASP A 237 -14.72 1.14 18.73
CA ASP A 237 -14.06 2.22 18.02
C ASP A 237 -13.83 3.49 18.89
N HIS A 238 -14.26 3.48 20.17
CA HIS A 238 -14.63 4.61 21.03
C HIS A 238 -14.52 6.02 20.39
N TYR A 239 -15.33 6.16 19.34
CA TYR A 239 -15.91 7.39 18.83
C TYR A 239 -16.95 7.90 19.84
N VAL A 240 -16.50 8.40 20.99
CA VAL A 240 -17.36 9.23 21.87
C VAL A 240 -17.05 10.71 21.61
N GLN A 241 -17.05 11.11 20.34
CA GLN A 241 -17.61 12.38 19.86
C GLN A 241 -17.39 12.53 18.35
N LYS A 242 -18.40 13.09 17.69
CA LYS A 242 -18.73 12.91 16.28
C LYS A 242 -17.80 13.52 15.21
N ASN A 243 -16.53 13.81 15.47
CA ASN A 243 -15.66 14.43 14.45
C ASN A 243 -14.17 14.12 14.66
N CYS A 244 -13.64 13.11 13.97
CA CYS A 244 -12.22 13.06 13.64
C CYS A 244 -12.06 12.81 12.14
N SER A 245 -11.38 13.74 11.45
CA SER A 245 -10.69 13.48 10.18
C SER A 245 -9.48 12.58 10.45
N GLU A 246 -8.86 12.03 9.40
CA GLU A 246 -7.76 11.04 9.43
C GLU A 246 -6.50 11.42 10.23
N GLN A 247 -6.47 12.57 10.91
CA GLN A 247 -5.24 13.21 11.36
C GLN A 247 -4.90 13.06 12.85
N ILE A 248 -5.83 12.83 13.79
CA ILE A 248 -5.48 12.65 15.22
C ILE A 248 -6.50 11.76 15.94
N CYS A 249 -6.16 10.49 16.15
CA CYS A 249 -6.80 9.62 17.14
C CYS A 249 -5.73 9.29 18.19
N PRO A 250 -5.76 9.85 19.41
CA PRO A 250 -4.81 9.50 20.45
C PRO A 250 -4.99 8.03 20.84
N CYS A 251 -3.89 7.36 21.16
CA CYS A 251 -3.92 5.99 21.64
C CYS A 251 -4.53 5.93 23.04
N SER A 252 -5.11 4.78 23.40
CA SER A 252 -5.52 4.53 24.78
C SER A 252 -4.30 4.54 25.70
N GLN A 253 -4.54 4.85 26.97
CA GLN A 253 -3.49 4.81 27.99
C GLN A 253 -2.83 3.41 28.00
N GLY A 254 -1.50 3.40 28.03
CA GLY A 254 -0.72 2.15 27.96
C GLY A 254 -0.43 1.66 26.53
N TRP A 255 -0.83 2.41 25.50
CA TRP A 255 -0.57 2.08 24.10
C TRP A 255 -0.05 3.28 23.32
N PHE A 256 0.81 3.04 22.33
CA PHE A 256 1.38 4.08 21.48
C PHE A 256 1.90 3.54 20.13
N GLY A 257 2.58 4.41 19.39
CA GLY A 257 3.18 4.09 18.11
C GLY A 257 2.15 4.04 16.97
N GLN A 258 2.61 3.62 15.79
CA GLN A 258 1.73 3.59 14.63
C GLN A 258 0.57 2.63 14.86
N SER A 259 -0.65 3.09 14.64
CA SER A 259 -1.88 2.32 14.85
C SER A 259 -2.14 1.85 16.30
N CYS A 260 -1.46 2.43 17.29
CA CYS A 260 -1.62 2.12 18.72
C CYS A 260 -1.37 0.65 19.08
N GLN A 261 -0.44 0.00 18.37
CA GLN A 261 -0.17 -1.42 18.50
C GLN A 261 0.92 -1.76 19.51
N TYR A 262 1.71 -0.77 19.95
CA TYR A 262 2.81 -0.98 20.88
C TYR A 262 2.33 -0.72 22.30
N ARG A 263 2.62 -1.65 23.20
CA ARG A 263 2.40 -1.45 24.62
C ARG A 263 3.39 -0.41 25.13
N ASP A 264 2.89 0.59 25.83
CA ASP A 264 3.71 1.60 26.48
C ASP A 264 4.09 1.16 27.89
N LEU A 265 5.36 0.78 28.07
CA LEU A 265 5.92 0.43 29.37
C LEU A 265 6.16 1.66 30.26
N GLY A 266 6.15 2.87 29.69
CA GLY A 266 6.36 4.11 30.44
C GLY A 266 5.23 4.39 31.44
N VAL A 267 4.01 3.94 31.16
CA VAL A 267 2.83 4.18 32.01
C VAL A 267 2.95 3.53 33.39
N GLU A 268 3.56 2.35 33.45
CA GLU A 268 3.77 1.59 34.70
C GLU A 268 5.07 2.01 35.41
N ALA A 269 5.91 2.84 34.77
CA ALA A 269 7.18 3.27 35.30
C ALA A 269 7.08 4.49 36.23
N ILE A 270 8.06 4.61 37.12
CA ILE A 270 8.26 5.81 37.94
C ILE A 270 9.12 6.79 37.16
N MET A 271 8.58 7.99 36.91
CA MET A 271 9.30 9.14 36.37
C MET A 271 9.16 10.33 37.32
N TYR A 272 10.21 11.16 37.42
CA TYR A 272 10.18 12.36 38.28
C TYR A 272 9.03 13.32 37.91
N ASN A 273 8.82 13.52 36.61
CA ASN A 273 7.69 14.29 36.07
C ASN A 273 6.65 13.33 35.48
N GLN A 274 5.57 13.07 36.22
CA GLN A 274 4.47 12.19 35.80
C GLN A 274 3.72 12.68 34.55
N VAL A 275 3.91 13.95 34.18
CA VAL A 275 3.41 14.51 32.92
C VAL A 275 3.99 13.77 31.71
N LEU A 276 5.18 13.17 31.83
CA LEU A 276 5.85 12.52 30.70
C LEU A 276 5.30 11.12 30.37
N ASN A 277 4.54 10.51 31.26
CA ASN A 277 3.94 9.19 31.10
C ASN A 277 2.42 9.18 31.35
N ASP A 278 1.76 10.31 31.09
CA ASP A 278 0.30 10.47 31.19
C ASP A 278 -0.45 10.14 29.87
N ASN A 279 0.29 9.69 28.83
CA ASN A 279 -0.17 9.46 27.45
C ASN A 279 -0.79 10.70 26.77
N ASN A 280 -0.43 11.92 27.19
CA ASN A 280 -0.94 13.17 26.62
C ASN A 280 0.16 14.05 26.03
N ASP A 281 0.30 14.02 24.70
CA ASP A 281 1.29 14.82 23.96
C ASP A 281 1.13 16.36 24.07
N SER A 282 0.11 16.86 24.78
CA SER A 282 -0.13 18.30 24.96
C SER A 282 0.40 18.85 26.29
N THR A 283 0.77 17.99 27.24
CA THR A 283 1.30 18.36 28.55
C THR A 283 2.82 18.20 28.52
N CYS A 284 3.58 19.26 28.82
CA CYS A 284 5.03 19.26 28.59
C CYS A 284 5.81 19.90 29.74
N VAL A 285 7.06 19.45 29.90
CA VAL A 285 8.01 19.95 30.90
C VAL A 285 9.34 20.30 30.24
N LYS A 286 9.99 21.37 30.71
CA LYS A 286 11.32 21.75 30.23
C LYS A 286 12.38 20.95 30.99
N GLN A 287 12.98 19.97 30.33
CA GLN A 287 14.11 19.17 30.83
C GLN A 287 14.91 18.61 29.65
N ASN A 288 16.13 18.14 29.92
CA ASN A 288 17.06 17.61 28.92
C ASN A 288 17.50 16.16 29.22
N ASN A 289 16.88 15.55 30.22
CA ASN A 289 17.04 14.14 30.55
C ASN A 289 15.74 13.59 31.14
N VAL A 290 15.58 12.28 31.11
CA VAL A 290 14.51 11.55 31.78
C VAL A 290 15.07 10.26 32.36
N THR A 291 14.60 9.89 33.54
CA THR A 291 14.85 8.59 34.16
C THR A 291 13.53 7.84 34.24
N VAL A 292 13.52 6.61 33.74
CA VAL A 292 12.38 5.69 33.72
C VAL A 292 12.75 4.48 34.55
N ASP A 293 12.07 4.29 35.67
CA ASP A 293 12.41 3.31 36.70
C ASP A 293 11.25 2.33 36.91
N TRP A 294 11.50 1.04 36.71
CA TRP A 294 10.54 -0.06 36.92
C TRP A 294 10.79 -0.83 38.22
N LEU A 295 11.54 -0.25 39.15
CA LEU A 295 11.90 -0.84 40.45
C LEU A 295 12.57 -2.21 40.28
N ASP A 296 11.85 -3.27 40.67
CA ASP A 296 12.27 -4.67 40.63
C ASP A 296 11.56 -5.46 39.51
N GLU A 297 10.91 -4.79 38.55
CA GLU A 297 10.44 -5.42 37.31
C GLU A 297 11.49 -5.32 36.19
N ILE A 298 11.67 -6.42 35.44
CA ILE A 298 12.56 -6.45 34.27
C ILE A 298 11.69 -6.33 33.03
N HIS A 299 12.07 -5.43 32.13
CA HIS A 299 11.42 -5.29 30.83
C HIS A 299 12.43 -5.43 29.70
N ALA A 300 11.98 -6.04 28.61
CA ALA A 300 12.68 -5.98 27.34
C ALA A 300 12.22 -4.73 26.58
N ILE A 301 13.16 -3.90 26.17
CA ILE A 301 12.87 -2.67 25.42
C ILE A 301 13.48 -2.75 24.04
N THR A 302 12.67 -2.42 23.04
CA THR A 302 13.07 -2.45 21.62
C THR A 302 13.38 -1.07 21.06
N TRP A 303 12.59 -0.06 21.42
CA TRP A 303 12.77 1.32 20.98
C TRP A 303 12.00 2.29 21.90
N ILE A 304 12.33 3.57 21.83
CA ILE A 304 11.77 4.63 22.68
C ILE A 304 11.26 5.76 21.78
N ARG A 305 10.14 6.39 22.12
CA ARG A 305 9.67 7.64 21.48
C ARG A 305 9.75 8.79 22.45
N LEU A 306 10.33 9.90 21.99
CA LEU A 306 10.28 11.18 22.68
C LEU A 306 9.43 12.15 21.86
N VAL A 307 8.47 12.82 22.49
CA VAL A 307 7.58 13.80 21.85
C VAL A 307 7.89 15.19 22.40
N PHE A 308 8.14 16.15 21.51
CA PHE A 308 8.56 17.51 21.84
C PHE A 308 7.51 18.55 21.40
N THR A 309 7.61 19.79 21.90
CA THR A 309 6.71 20.87 21.44
C THR A 309 7.07 21.44 20.06
N SER A 310 8.34 21.43 19.68
CA SER A 310 8.82 22.00 18.41
C SER A 310 9.54 20.98 17.55
N ASN A 311 9.60 21.25 16.24
CA ASN A 311 10.30 20.41 15.26
C ASN A 311 11.81 20.69 15.25
N ASP A 312 12.43 20.56 16.42
CA ASP A 312 13.87 20.78 16.55
C ASP A 312 14.64 19.62 15.90
N ASN A 313 15.81 19.90 15.36
CA ASN A 313 16.66 18.87 14.77
C ASN A 313 17.55 18.24 15.85
N ILE A 314 16.92 17.44 16.71
CA ILE A 314 17.60 16.77 17.82
C ILE A 314 18.44 15.61 17.27
N THR A 315 19.76 15.78 17.25
CA THR A 315 20.71 14.77 16.76
C THR A 315 21.60 14.21 17.87
N GLU A 316 21.76 14.95 18.97
CA GLU A 316 22.56 14.55 20.13
C GLU A 316 21.63 13.96 21.20
N VAL A 317 21.50 12.63 21.17
CA VAL A 317 20.72 11.85 22.13
C VAL A 317 21.56 10.67 22.60
N GLU A 318 21.47 10.35 23.88
CA GLU A 318 22.13 9.20 24.49
C GLU A 318 21.13 8.46 25.39
N ALA A 319 21.04 7.14 25.22
CA ALA A 319 20.21 6.26 26.05
C ALA A 319 21.08 5.26 26.82
N ASN A 320 20.98 5.28 28.14
CA ASN A 320 21.72 4.44 29.07
C ASN A 320 20.80 3.39 29.70
N TYR A 321 21.16 2.12 29.53
CA TYR A 321 20.40 0.93 29.90
C TYR A 321 21.04 0.27 31.13
N PHE A 322 20.25 -0.01 32.16
CA PHE A 322 20.73 -0.60 33.41
C PHE A 322 19.94 -1.86 33.78
N GLU A 323 20.63 -2.99 33.92
CA GLU A 323 20.06 -4.26 34.40
C GLU A 323 19.66 -4.22 35.89
N ASP A 324 20.23 -3.28 36.64
CA ASP A 324 20.01 -3.03 38.06
C ASP A 324 20.12 -1.53 38.41
N HIS A 325 20.03 -1.19 39.69
CA HIS A 325 20.16 0.19 40.17
C HIS A 325 21.62 0.60 40.43
N SER A 326 22.56 0.08 39.64
CA SER A 326 23.97 0.42 39.75
C SER A 326 24.29 1.83 39.24
N SER A 327 25.50 2.29 39.54
CA SER A 327 25.98 3.61 39.12
C SER A 327 26.41 3.67 37.66
N GLU A 328 26.78 2.55 37.05
CA GLU A 328 27.26 2.47 35.67
C GLU A 328 26.26 1.75 34.79
N PRO A 329 26.03 2.21 33.54
CA PRO A 329 25.11 1.54 32.64
C PRO A 329 25.67 0.19 32.19
N SER A 330 24.79 -0.81 32.10
CA SER A 330 25.08 -2.09 31.45
C SER A 330 25.36 -1.89 29.95
N PHE A 331 24.70 -0.91 29.33
CA PHE A 331 24.96 -0.50 27.95
C PHE A 331 24.62 0.98 27.72
N THR A 332 25.48 1.67 26.96
CA THR A 332 25.26 3.04 26.50
C THR A 332 25.02 3.04 25.00
N CYS A 333 23.82 3.44 24.60
CA CYS A 333 23.44 3.64 23.21
C CYS A 333 23.66 5.11 22.84
N ASP A 334 24.87 5.38 22.35
CA ASP A 334 25.29 6.68 21.84
C ASP A 334 25.13 6.76 20.31
N HIS A 335 25.63 7.83 19.69
CA HIS A 335 25.56 8.04 18.24
C HIS A 335 26.15 6.92 17.35
N HIS A 336 26.96 5.99 17.89
CA HIS A 336 27.48 4.87 17.12
C HIS A 336 26.45 3.74 16.97
N TYR A 337 25.56 3.57 17.95
CA TYR A 337 24.59 2.48 18.01
C TYR A 337 23.14 2.96 17.89
N LEU A 338 22.91 4.25 18.11
CA LEU A 338 21.60 4.88 18.11
C LEU A 338 21.18 5.28 16.70
N LYS A 339 20.00 4.82 16.31
CA LYS A 339 19.31 5.25 15.10
C LYS A 339 18.14 6.13 15.50
N ILE A 340 18.10 7.35 14.96
CA ILE A 340 17.04 8.31 15.21
C ILE A 340 16.18 8.41 13.96
N HIS A 341 14.89 8.20 14.11
CA HIS A 341 13.91 8.39 13.05
C HIS A 341 12.91 9.47 13.45
N LYS A 342 12.69 10.48 12.60
CA LYS A 342 11.70 11.54 12.87
C LYS A 342 10.32 11.07 12.46
N THR A 343 9.41 11.03 13.42
CA THR A 343 8.01 10.66 13.19
C THR A 343 7.14 11.91 13.29
N GLY A 344 6.56 12.32 12.16
CA GLY A 344 5.80 13.56 12.08
C GLY A 344 6.67 14.81 12.32
N ASN A 345 6.10 15.83 12.95
CA ASN A 345 6.79 17.12 13.17
C ASN A 345 7.43 17.25 14.55
N THR A 346 7.07 16.43 15.52
CA THR A 346 7.39 16.67 16.93
C THR A 346 7.95 15.45 17.66
N ALA A 347 7.89 14.26 17.06
CA ALA A 347 8.36 13.04 17.70
C ALA A 347 9.63 12.50 17.05
N ILE A 348 10.48 11.90 17.87
CA ILE A 348 11.63 11.12 17.42
C ILE A 348 11.57 9.73 18.03
N ASP A 349 11.87 8.73 17.20
CA ASP A 349 11.99 7.33 17.59
C ASP A 349 13.46 6.97 17.69
N LEU A 350 13.83 6.43 18.84
CA LEU A 350 15.17 6.03 19.23
C LEU A 350 15.25 4.50 19.17
N HIS A 351 16.03 3.98 18.22
CA HIS A 351 16.24 2.56 18.06
C HIS A 351 17.71 2.21 18.26
N CYS A 352 18.00 1.30 19.20
CA CYS A 352 19.35 0.80 19.46
C CYS A 352 19.53 -0.58 18.83
N ASP A 353 20.74 -0.90 18.35
CA ASP A 353 20.99 -2.15 17.60
C ASP A 353 20.70 -3.44 18.40
N ASN A 354 20.78 -3.37 19.73
CA ASN A 354 20.42 -4.46 20.60
C ASN A 354 19.17 -4.09 21.41
N SER A 355 18.39 -5.09 21.77
CA SER A 355 17.37 -4.93 22.81
C SER A 355 17.95 -5.32 24.16
N PHE A 356 17.49 -4.65 25.20
CA PHE A 356 18.06 -4.78 26.54
C PHE A 356 16.99 -5.18 27.54
N PHE A 357 17.37 -6.07 28.46
CA PHE A 357 16.59 -6.42 29.63
C PHE A 357 17.00 -5.46 30.75
N ILE A 358 16.12 -4.55 31.13
CA ILE A 358 16.48 -3.48 32.06
C ILE A 358 15.43 -3.27 33.13
N ARG A 359 15.87 -2.60 34.21
CA ARG A 359 15.05 -2.09 35.31
C ARG A 359 15.03 -0.58 35.36
N LEU A 360 16.04 0.05 34.76
CA LEU A 360 16.24 1.49 34.79
C LEU A 360 16.78 1.96 33.44
N LEU A 361 16.15 3.00 32.88
CA LEU A 361 16.53 3.67 31.66
C LEU A 361 16.80 5.14 31.95
N LYS A 362 17.92 5.67 31.48
CA LYS A 362 18.21 7.10 31.51
C LYS A 362 18.44 7.60 30.08
N VAL A 363 17.62 8.53 29.62
CA VAL A 363 17.77 9.14 28.31
C VAL A 363 18.13 10.61 28.49
N SER A 364 19.10 11.10 27.74
CA SER A 364 19.50 12.51 27.74
C SER A 364 19.63 13.04 26.32
N TRP A 365 19.37 14.33 26.13
CA TRP A 365 19.40 14.99 24.83
C TRP A 365 19.82 16.45 24.95
N ASN A 366 20.25 17.02 23.83
CA ASN A 366 20.59 18.44 23.74
C ASN A 366 19.55 19.20 22.91
N SER A 367 18.59 19.84 23.57
CA SER A 367 17.57 20.69 22.93
C SER A 367 17.00 21.70 23.93
N ASP A 368 16.49 22.82 23.41
CA ASP A 368 15.73 23.80 24.19
C ASP A 368 14.22 23.51 24.19
N SER A 369 13.73 22.65 23.29
CA SER A 369 12.32 22.27 23.24
C SER A 369 11.89 21.51 24.49
N PRO A 370 10.79 21.93 25.15
CA PRO A 370 10.10 21.11 26.14
C PRO A 370 9.76 19.71 25.60
N LEU A 371 9.84 18.73 26.49
CA LEU A 371 9.46 17.34 26.27
C LEU A 371 8.03 17.13 26.82
N CYS A 372 7.18 16.52 26.02
CA CYS A 372 5.78 16.27 26.33
C CYS A 372 5.54 14.84 26.80
N SER A 373 5.99 13.85 26.02
CA SER A 373 5.76 12.44 26.33
C SER A 373 7.00 11.59 26.12
N VAL A 374 7.14 10.55 26.94
CA VAL A 374 8.12 9.48 26.80
C VAL A 374 7.35 8.17 26.69
N TYR A 375 7.44 7.52 25.53
CA TYR A 375 6.87 6.21 25.34
C TYR A 375 7.98 5.16 25.21
N VAL A 376 7.82 4.04 25.91
CA VAL A 376 8.81 2.96 25.91
C VAL A 376 8.17 1.71 25.34
N SER A 377 8.73 1.18 24.24
CA SER A 377 8.16 0.04 23.54
C SER A 377 8.30 -1.25 24.33
N GLY A 378 7.16 -1.77 24.78
CA GLY A 378 6.97 -3.15 25.25
C GLY A 378 6.51 -4.11 24.16
N GLU A 379 6.86 -3.82 22.91
CA GLU A 379 6.52 -4.62 21.73
C GLU A 379 5.00 -4.63 21.42
N ARG A 380 4.58 -5.34 20.37
CA ARG A 380 3.16 -5.50 19.99
C ARG A 380 2.69 -6.94 20.14
N ASN A 381 1.39 -7.14 20.35
CA ASN A 381 0.81 -8.49 20.34
C ASN A 381 0.74 -9.04 18.90
N VAL A 382 1.73 -9.84 18.49
CA VAL A 382 1.83 -10.44 17.15
C VAL A 382 0.94 -11.68 16.96
N ALA A 383 0.40 -12.23 18.06
CA ALA A 383 -0.57 -13.32 17.99
C ALA A 383 -1.99 -12.85 17.64
N LEU A 384 -2.29 -11.56 17.85
CA LEU A 384 -3.64 -11.01 17.73
C LEU A 384 -4.25 -11.25 16.33
N GLY A 385 -5.43 -11.86 16.30
CA GLY A 385 -6.20 -12.19 15.09
C GLY A 385 -5.60 -13.30 14.23
N THR A 386 -4.61 -14.05 14.73
CA THR A 386 -4.01 -15.16 13.98
C THR A 386 -4.99 -16.33 13.84
N ARG A 387 -5.53 -16.54 12.64
CA ARG A 387 -6.44 -17.68 12.32
C ARG A 387 -5.73 -19.05 12.24
N ARG A 388 -4.59 -19.19 12.91
CA ARG A 388 -3.67 -20.33 12.78
C ARG A 388 -3.38 -21.01 14.12
N ALA A 389 -4.03 -20.60 15.21
CA ALA A 389 -4.03 -21.39 16.43
C ALA A 389 -4.79 -22.70 16.19
N LYS A 390 -4.10 -23.83 16.34
CA LYS A 390 -4.65 -25.17 16.17
C LYS A 390 -4.31 -25.98 17.41
N TRP A 391 -5.30 -26.68 17.96
CA TRP A 391 -5.02 -27.66 18.99
C TRP A 391 -5.05 -29.07 18.41
N ILE A 392 -4.15 -29.92 18.91
CA ILE A 392 -3.93 -31.28 18.42
C ILE A 392 -4.26 -32.26 19.55
N LEU A 393 -5.29 -33.11 19.35
CA LEU A 393 -5.62 -34.20 20.28
C LEU A 393 -4.78 -35.43 19.96
N ASN A 394 -4.01 -35.95 20.92
CA ASN A 394 -3.23 -37.18 20.80
C ASN A 394 -2.42 -37.25 19.48
N GLU A 395 -1.90 -36.11 19.02
CA GLU A 395 -1.13 -35.98 17.77
C GLU A 395 -1.88 -36.35 16.48
N ARG A 396 -3.23 -36.44 16.49
CA ARG A 396 -4.02 -36.97 15.37
C ARG A 396 -5.04 -36.04 14.76
N ARG A 397 -5.60 -35.08 15.51
CA ARG A 397 -6.67 -34.19 15.02
C ARG A 397 -6.39 -32.74 15.37
N ALA A 398 -6.16 -31.92 14.35
CA ALA A 398 -5.98 -30.48 14.46
C ALA A 398 -7.32 -29.74 14.27
N ILE A 399 -7.70 -28.87 15.20
CA ILE A 399 -8.89 -28.01 15.09
C ILE A 399 -8.46 -26.55 15.29
N THR A 400 -8.88 -25.67 14.38
CA THR A 400 -8.57 -24.23 14.46
C THR A 400 -9.47 -23.54 15.48
N ILE A 401 -8.89 -22.72 16.35
CA ILE A 401 -9.59 -21.91 17.34
C ILE A 401 -9.13 -20.46 17.19
N ASN A 402 -10.05 -19.55 16.91
CA ASN A 402 -9.69 -18.14 16.73
C ASN A 402 -9.82 -17.33 18.04
N THR A 403 -10.47 -17.92 19.05
CA THR A 403 -10.85 -17.26 20.32
C THR A 403 -9.75 -17.30 21.39
N LEU A 404 -8.56 -17.79 21.07
CA LEU A 404 -7.41 -17.79 22.00
C LEU A 404 -6.37 -16.73 21.63
N THR A 405 -6.66 -15.93 20.61
CA THR A 405 -5.77 -14.89 20.09
C THR A 405 -6.57 -13.70 19.61
N ASP A 406 -7.79 -13.50 20.09
CA ASP A 406 -8.68 -12.42 19.65
C ASP A 406 -8.67 -11.22 20.60
N GLY A 407 -7.88 -11.30 21.68
CA GLY A 407 -7.77 -10.30 22.72
C GLY A 407 -9.00 -10.19 23.62
N ASP A 408 -9.92 -11.17 23.61
CA ASP A 408 -11.06 -11.24 24.53
C ASP A 408 -10.90 -12.38 25.54
N TYR A 409 -10.68 -12.00 26.80
CA TYR A 409 -10.50 -12.93 27.92
C TYR A 409 -11.84 -13.40 28.54
N GLY A 410 -13.00 -12.92 28.06
CA GLY A 410 -14.32 -13.05 28.66
C GLY A 410 -15.12 -14.33 28.33
N ASN A 411 -15.15 -15.26 29.28
CA ASN A 411 -16.17 -16.29 29.58
C ASN A 411 -16.67 -17.32 28.53
N ASN A 412 -16.46 -17.21 27.22
CA ASN A 412 -16.98 -18.21 26.25
C ASN A 412 -15.92 -18.82 25.30
N GLY A 413 -14.64 -18.47 25.41
CA GLY A 413 -13.57 -18.87 24.47
C GLY A 413 -12.50 -19.84 24.99
N CYS A 414 -12.50 -20.18 26.29
CA CYS A 414 -11.37 -20.90 26.89
C CYS A 414 -11.25 -22.36 26.45
N LEU A 415 -10.04 -22.78 26.10
CA LEU A 415 -9.66 -24.14 25.76
C LEU A 415 -9.22 -24.91 27.01
N LYS A 416 -9.94 -25.99 27.32
CA LYS A 416 -9.52 -26.96 28.33
C LYS A 416 -8.40 -27.85 27.78
N MET A 417 -7.22 -27.74 28.38
CA MET A 417 -6.02 -28.48 28.02
C MET A 417 -5.60 -29.47 29.12
N ASN A 418 -5.08 -30.62 28.72
CA ASN A 418 -4.44 -31.63 29.56
C ASN A 418 -3.25 -32.23 28.76
N SER A 419 -2.61 -33.28 29.28
CA SER A 419 -1.46 -33.92 28.62
C SER A 419 -1.73 -34.55 27.25
N SER A 420 -2.98 -34.67 26.84
CA SER A 420 -3.38 -35.14 25.52
C SER A 420 -3.60 -34.02 24.51
N VAL A 421 -3.55 -32.75 24.94
CA VAL A 421 -3.87 -31.58 24.12
C VAL A 421 -2.64 -30.68 23.99
N THR A 422 -2.16 -30.51 22.76
CA THR A 422 -1.12 -29.55 22.41
C THR A 422 -1.74 -28.40 21.64
N LEU A 423 -1.53 -27.16 22.08
CA LEU A 423 -1.87 -25.97 21.32
C LEU A 423 -0.66 -25.56 20.48
N GLU A 424 -0.88 -25.29 19.19
CA GLU A 424 0.12 -24.79 18.27
C GLU A 424 -0.36 -23.45 17.69
N ILE A 425 0.48 -22.42 17.79
CA ILE A 425 0.22 -21.09 17.24
C ILE A 425 1.26 -20.84 16.16
N THR A 426 0.83 -20.81 14.89
CA THR A 426 1.69 -20.47 13.75
C THR A 426 1.55 -19.00 13.39
N LEU A 427 2.67 -18.29 13.33
CA LEU A 427 2.72 -16.89 12.95
C LEU A 427 2.79 -16.73 11.43
N TRP A 428 2.64 -15.50 10.94
CA TRP A 428 2.72 -15.20 9.52
C TRP A 428 4.15 -15.27 8.98
N ASN A 429 5.11 -14.92 9.83
CA ASN A 429 6.54 -15.01 9.56
C ASN A 429 7.33 -15.16 10.86
N SER A 430 8.65 -15.28 10.74
CA SER A 430 9.56 -15.23 11.88
C SER A 430 9.49 -13.86 12.53
N ILE A 431 9.30 -13.86 13.85
CA ILE A 431 9.31 -12.68 14.70
C ILE A 431 10.37 -12.86 15.76
N TYR A 432 10.86 -11.76 16.30
CA TYR A 432 11.59 -11.78 17.56
C TYR A 432 10.61 -11.48 18.70
N SER A 433 10.77 -12.14 19.84
CA SER A 433 9.89 -11.96 20.99
C SER A 433 10.63 -12.22 22.29
N SER A 434 10.27 -11.45 23.31
CA SER A 434 10.80 -11.52 24.67
C SER A 434 9.76 -12.00 25.70
N GLU A 435 8.47 -12.01 25.35
CA GLU A 435 7.39 -12.29 26.29
C GLU A 435 6.20 -12.99 25.63
N ILE A 436 5.71 -14.05 26.28
CA ILE A 436 4.41 -14.68 25.99
C ILE A 436 3.55 -14.61 27.25
N ARG A 437 2.31 -14.13 27.13
CA ARG A 437 1.34 -14.11 28.22
C ARG A 437 0.23 -15.11 27.95
N LEU A 438 -0.07 -15.92 28.96
CA LEU A 438 -1.15 -16.89 28.94
C LEU A 438 -2.20 -16.46 29.96
N PHE A 439 -3.42 -16.21 29.51
CA PHE A 439 -4.52 -15.85 30.38
C PHE A 439 -5.34 -17.11 30.64
N THR A 440 -5.50 -17.48 31.91
CA THR A 440 -6.06 -18.77 32.28
C THR A 440 -7.11 -18.60 33.37
N ASP A 441 -8.19 -19.36 33.26
CA ASP A 441 -9.28 -19.37 34.24
C ASP A 441 -9.02 -20.45 35.31
N PHE A 442 -8.28 -20.07 36.35
CA PHE A 442 -7.93 -20.96 37.46
C PHE A 442 -9.13 -21.45 38.27
N THR A 443 -10.27 -20.76 38.21
CA THR A 443 -11.48 -21.19 38.94
C THR A 443 -12.03 -22.50 38.41
N LYS A 444 -11.70 -22.85 37.16
CA LYS A 444 -12.08 -24.09 36.49
C LYS A 444 -10.99 -25.16 36.54
N ASP A 445 -9.81 -24.82 37.06
CA ASP A 445 -8.66 -25.71 37.13
C ASP A 445 -8.57 -26.44 38.47
N ASN A 446 -7.94 -27.62 38.47
CA ASN A 446 -7.74 -28.42 39.68
C ASN A 446 -6.54 -27.95 40.53
N GLY A 447 -6.03 -26.73 40.29
CA GLY A 447 -4.93 -26.11 41.04
C GLY A 447 -3.57 -26.81 40.90
N LYS A 448 -3.38 -27.66 39.89
CA LYS A 448 -2.17 -28.49 39.70
C LYS A 448 -1.65 -28.49 38.27
N GLY A 449 -2.03 -27.49 37.48
CA GLY A 449 -1.62 -27.37 36.07
C GLY A 449 -0.13 -27.05 35.97
N PHE A 450 0.65 -28.00 35.44
CA PHE A 450 2.02 -27.75 34.98
C PHE A 450 2.01 -27.78 33.46
N PHE A 451 2.52 -26.72 32.84
CA PHE A 451 2.61 -26.65 31.39
C PHE A 451 4.03 -26.31 30.95
N THR A 452 4.36 -26.75 29.74
CA THR A 452 5.58 -26.41 29.02
C THR A 452 5.27 -25.66 27.75
N ILE A 453 5.95 -24.53 27.55
CA ILE A 453 5.98 -23.82 26.27
C ILE A 453 7.24 -24.24 25.53
N GLU A 454 7.08 -24.76 24.33
CA GLU A 454 8.14 -25.14 23.40
C GLU A 454 8.14 -24.15 22.23
N ILE A 455 9.25 -23.47 22.02
CA ILE A 455 9.41 -22.49 20.94
C ILE A 455 10.28 -23.09 19.85
N TYR A 456 9.88 -22.89 18.60
CA TYR A 456 10.56 -23.49 17.47
C TYR A 456 10.93 -22.48 16.40
N ASP A 457 12.12 -22.66 15.82
CA ASP A 457 12.52 -21.90 14.65
C ASP A 457 11.83 -22.40 13.37
N GLU A 458 12.15 -21.73 12.26
CA GLU A 458 11.66 -22.09 10.94
C GLU A 458 12.06 -23.51 10.47
N TYR A 459 13.05 -24.12 11.11
CA TYR A 459 13.52 -25.49 10.84
C TYR A 459 12.97 -26.52 11.82
N SER A 460 12.03 -26.12 12.70
CA SER A 460 11.44 -26.96 13.75
C SER A 460 12.46 -27.46 14.79
N HIS A 461 13.55 -26.74 15.01
CA HIS A 461 14.40 -26.97 16.17
C HIS A 461 13.79 -26.30 17.40
N THR A 462 13.74 -27.03 18.52
CA THR A 462 13.32 -26.44 19.80
C THR A 462 14.42 -25.51 20.30
N HIS A 463 14.11 -24.22 20.39
CA HIS A 463 15.05 -23.22 20.93
C HIS A 463 14.95 -23.08 22.45
N TYR A 464 13.76 -23.29 23.02
CA TYR A 464 13.55 -23.03 24.44
C TYR A 464 12.33 -23.75 25.02
N ASN A 465 12.46 -24.22 26.26
CA ASN A 465 11.40 -24.87 27.04
C ASN A 465 11.22 -24.15 28.38
N ILE A 466 10.02 -23.66 28.66
CA ILE A 466 9.66 -23.08 29.97
C ILE A 466 8.63 -23.96 30.64
N SER A 467 8.86 -24.33 31.91
CA SER A 467 7.86 -24.95 32.77
C SER A 467 7.37 -23.97 33.83
N SER A 468 6.06 -23.74 33.95
CA SER A 468 5.46 -23.00 35.06
C SER A 468 4.49 -23.88 35.86
N SER A 469 4.40 -23.64 37.17
CA SER A 469 3.45 -24.25 38.10
C SER A 469 2.43 -23.22 38.56
N GLY A 470 1.15 -23.45 38.26
CA GLY A 470 0.09 -22.49 38.58
C GLY A 470 -0.22 -22.41 40.08
N GLU A 471 0.35 -21.42 40.78
CA GLU A 471 -0.21 -20.89 42.02
C GLU A 471 -0.70 -19.44 41.77
N ASN A 472 -2.00 -19.21 41.95
CA ASN A 472 -2.67 -17.91 42.17
C ASN A 472 -2.36 -16.70 41.25
N VAL A 473 -2.20 -16.87 39.93
CA VAL A 473 -2.13 -15.69 39.03
C VAL A 473 -2.92 -15.93 37.74
N PHE A 474 -4.04 -15.21 37.55
CA PHE A 474 -4.92 -15.21 36.35
C PHE A 474 -4.17 -15.02 35.01
N VAL A 475 -2.98 -14.41 35.05
CA VAL A 475 -2.09 -14.23 33.91
C VAL A 475 -0.75 -14.89 34.23
N GLN A 476 -0.40 -15.92 33.46
CA GLN A 476 0.91 -16.55 33.53
C GLN A 476 1.83 -15.89 32.51
N ARG A 477 2.91 -15.27 32.97
CA ARG A 477 3.91 -14.64 32.10
C ARG A 477 5.08 -15.59 31.87
N ALA A 478 5.34 -15.91 30.62
CA ALA A 478 6.57 -16.54 30.17
C ALA A 478 7.50 -15.45 29.64
N PHE A 479 8.37 -14.94 30.51
CA PHE A 479 9.35 -13.92 30.18
C PHE A 479 10.69 -14.58 29.82
N PHE A 480 11.18 -14.32 28.62
CA PHE A 480 12.43 -14.84 28.13
C PHE A 480 13.55 -13.88 28.51
N MET A 481 14.53 -14.30 29.32
CA MET A 481 15.74 -13.50 29.55
C MET A 481 16.67 -13.42 28.32
N ASN A 482 16.16 -13.78 27.13
CA ASN A 482 16.80 -13.71 25.83
C ASN A 482 15.73 -13.47 24.76
N ILE A 483 16.08 -12.74 23.70
CA ILE A 483 15.20 -12.60 22.54
C ILE A 483 15.30 -13.85 21.67
N PHE A 484 14.16 -14.46 21.38
CA PHE A 484 14.07 -15.63 20.51
C PHE A 484 13.45 -15.27 19.18
N ILE A 485 14.00 -15.83 18.11
CA ILE A 485 13.43 -15.73 16.77
C ILE A 485 12.68 -17.02 16.46
N PHE A 486 11.38 -16.91 16.21
CA PHE A 486 10.53 -18.06 15.91
C PHE A 486 9.36 -17.68 15.02
N ASN A 487 8.79 -18.69 14.35
CA ASN A 487 7.59 -18.53 13.53
C ASN A 487 6.44 -19.42 14.00
N PHE A 488 6.65 -20.29 15.00
CA PHE A 488 5.56 -21.00 15.68
C PHE A 488 5.90 -21.35 17.13
N VAL A 489 4.86 -21.46 17.96
CA VAL A 489 4.94 -21.82 19.38
C VAL A 489 4.04 -23.03 19.63
N LYS A 490 4.50 -23.98 20.46
CA LYS A 490 3.68 -25.06 20.99
C LYS A 490 3.55 -24.94 22.50
N ILE A 491 2.34 -25.13 23.00
CA ILE A 491 2.02 -25.12 24.43
C ILE A 491 1.45 -26.50 24.77
N ARG A 492 2.08 -27.19 25.71
CA ARG A 492 1.68 -28.52 26.20
C ARG A 492 1.43 -28.47 27.70
N VAL A 493 0.38 -29.14 28.16
CA VAL A 493 0.18 -29.36 29.60
C VAL A 493 0.85 -30.68 29.97
N LEU A 494 1.77 -30.70 30.93
CA LEU A 494 2.43 -31.93 31.37
C LEU A 494 1.62 -32.68 32.43
N GLY A 495 0.91 -31.94 33.28
CA GLY A 495 0.12 -32.50 34.38
C GLY A 495 -1.02 -31.58 34.78
N GLY A 496 -2.08 -32.16 35.33
CA GLY A 496 -3.29 -31.43 35.71
C GLY A 496 -4.16 -31.03 34.51
N THR A 497 -4.99 -30.02 34.72
CA THR A 497 -5.79 -29.38 33.67
C THR A 497 -5.56 -27.88 33.69
N LEU A 498 -5.57 -27.27 32.51
CA LEU A 498 -5.45 -25.82 32.32
C LEU A 498 -6.60 -25.32 31.45
N HIS A 499 -7.33 -24.29 31.88
CA HIS A 499 -8.31 -23.60 31.04
C HIS A 499 -7.67 -22.33 30.49
N LEU A 500 -7.10 -22.43 29.28
CA LEU A 500 -6.43 -21.33 28.60
C LEU A 500 -7.46 -20.48 27.84
N CYS A 501 -7.56 -19.21 28.17
CA CYS A 501 -8.54 -18.28 27.62
C CYS A 501 -7.97 -17.37 26.53
N GLU A 502 -6.72 -16.92 26.67
CA GLU A 502 -6.05 -16.11 25.65
C GLU A 502 -4.54 -16.35 25.68
N VAL A 503 -3.90 -16.22 24.52
CA VAL A 503 -2.46 -16.22 24.35
C VAL A 503 -2.03 -14.95 23.63
N GLU A 504 -1.21 -14.16 24.31
CA GLU A 504 -0.56 -13.00 23.73
C GLU A 504 0.91 -13.29 23.53
N ILE A 505 1.43 -12.93 22.36
CA ILE A 505 2.86 -13.02 22.05
C ILE A 505 3.32 -11.60 21.77
N PHE A 506 4.14 -11.05 22.66
CA PHE A 506 4.69 -9.71 22.49
C PHE A 506 6.02 -9.82 21.76
N GLY A 507 6.13 -9.11 20.63
CA GLY A 507 7.28 -9.14 19.75
C GLY A 507 7.14 -8.19 18.57
N ASP A 508 8.10 -8.23 17.66
CA ASP A 508 8.04 -7.52 16.37
C ASP A 508 8.69 -8.36 15.25
N CYS A 509 8.59 -7.88 14.02
CA CYS A 509 9.11 -8.56 12.85
C CYS A 509 10.62 -8.76 12.95
N HIS A 510 11.05 -9.99 12.69
CA HIS A 510 12.45 -10.25 12.48
C HIS A 510 12.92 -9.56 11.19
N TYR A 511 14.01 -8.79 11.28
CA TYR A 511 14.61 -8.13 10.12
C TYR A 511 14.91 -9.13 9.01
N PRO A 512 14.69 -8.76 7.73
CA PRO A 512 14.39 -7.42 7.21
C PRO A 512 12.89 -7.13 7.02
N ARG A 513 12.00 -7.80 7.76
CA ARG A 513 10.56 -7.71 7.53
C ARG A 513 9.92 -6.60 8.35
N TYR A 514 8.80 -6.07 7.86
CA TYR A 514 8.03 -5.03 8.57
C TYR A 514 6.52 -5.16 8.37
N GLY A 515 5.78 -4.30 9.05
CA GLY A 515 4.32 -4.18 8.98
C GLY A 515 3.58 -5.17 9.87
N PHE A 516 2.26 -5.05 9.91
CA PHE A 516 1.40 -5.75 10.87
C PHE A 516 1.59 -7.28 10.90
N SER A 517 1.77 -7.91 9.75
CA SER A 517 1.95 -9.37 9.62
C SER A 517 3.38 -9.80 9.25
N CYS A 518 4.37 -8.88 9.26
CA CYS A 518 5.75 -9.19 8.91
C CYS A 518 5.92 -9.82 7.52
N LEU A 519 5.11 -9.40 6.55
CA LEU A 519 5.14 -9.94 5.19
C LEU A 519 5.92 -9.05 4.21
N GLU A 520 5.94 -7.75 4.47
CA GLU A 520 6.69 -6.78 3.68
C GLU A 520 8.17 -6.81 4.06
N VAL A 521 9.04 -6.37 3.15
CA VAL A 521 10.50 -6.39 3.32
C VAL A 521 11.05 -4.99 3.12
N CYS A 522 11.90 -4.54 4.04
CA CYS A 522 12.56 -3.23 3.97
C CYS A 522 13.30 -3.07 2.64
N TYR A 523 13.41 -1.83 2.15
CA TYR A 523 14.18 -1.55 0.95
C TYR A 523 15.64 -1.96 1.12
N LEU A 524 16.24 -2.51 0.06
CA LEU A 524 17.65 -2.94 0.07
C LEU A 524 18.64 -1.78 0.31
N THR A 525 18.18 -0.55 0.12
CA THR A 525 18.91 0.70 0.35
C THR A 525 18.81 1.21 1.79
N CYS A 526 17.96 0.62 2.63
CA CYS A 526 18.02 0.82 4.07
C CYS A 526 19.30 0.16 4.60
N LEU A 527 20.08 0.89 5.38
CA LEU A 527 21.28 0.35 6.04
C LEU A 527 20.89 -0.84 6.93
N ASN A 528 21.57 -1.97 6.75
CA ASN A 528 21.27 -3.25 7.42
C ASN A 528 19.84 -3.77 7.21
N GLN A 529 19.08 -3.23 6.26
CA GLN A 529 17.67 -3.57 5.99
C GLN A 529 16.77 -3.43 7.23
N ILE A 530 17.02 -2.39 8.03
CA ILE A 530 16.22 -2.05 9.20
C ILE A 530 15.35 -0.85 8.86
N CYS A 531 14.04 -1.00 9.03
CA CYS A 531 13.04 0.01 8.72
C CYS A 531 11.94 0.05 9.78
N THR A 532 11.20 1.15 9.81
CA THR A 532 10.07 1.36 10.73
C THR A 532 8.92 0.41 10.40
N PHE A 533 7.89 0.43 11.24
CA PHE A 533 6.64 -0.30 10.98
C PHE A 533 5.99 0.02 9.62
N GLU A 534 6.23 1.20 9.05
CA GLU A 534 5.70 1.61 7.74
C GLU A 534 6.66 1.36 6.57
N GLY A 535 7.85 0.84 6.85
CA GLY A 535 8.86 0.54 5.84
C GLY A 535 9.86 1.68 5.61
N GLU A 536 9.79 2.75 6.38
CA GLU A 536 10.70 3.90 6.29
C GLU A 536 12.07 3.53 6.86
N CYS A 537 13.14 3.85 6.15
CA CYS A 537 14.48 3.47 6.59
C CYS A 537 14.90 4.32 7.79
N TYR A 538 15.44 3.67 8.83
CA TYR A 538 16.08 4.39 9.94
C TYR A 538 17.35 5.11 9.47
N LEU A 539 18.13 4.46 8.61
CA LEU A 539 19.34 5.00 8.01
C LEU A 539 19.47 4.52 6.57
N CYS A 540 20.03 5.36 5.71
CA CYS A 540 20.36 5.02 4.33
C CYS A 540 21.79 4.48 4.22
N ILE A 541 22.01 3.56 3.28
CA ILE A 541 23.37 3.25 2.84
C ILE A 541 24.05 4.52 2.28
N PRO A 542 25.39 4.65 2.34
CA PRO A 542 26.10 5.81 1.83
C PRO A 542 25.72 6.15 0.38
N GLY A 543 25.47 7.43 0.10
CA GLY A 543 25.08 7.93 -1.22
C GLY A 543 23.59 7.82 -1.55
N ARG A 544 22.76 7.42 -0.58
CA ARG A 544 21.29 7.39 -0.69
C ARG A 544 20.62 8.36 0.27
N THR A 545 19.48 8.91 -0.13
CA THR A 545 18.66 9.84 0.65
C THR A 545 17.18 9.57 0.48
N GLY A 546 16.35 10.28 1.25
CA GLY A 546 14.90 10.12 1.25
C GLY A 546 14.42 9.08 2.25
N VAL A 547 13.12 9.10 2.54
CA VAL A 547 12.48 8.29 3.60
C VAL A 547 12.64 6.78 3.35
N PHE A 548 12.66 6.35 2.10
CA PHE A 548 12.88 4.95 1.68
C PHE A 548 14.29 4.72 1.10
N CYS A 549 15.19 5.70 1.20
CA CYS A 549 16.55 5.64 0.66
C CYS A 549 16.62 5.33 -0.85
N GLU A 550 15.61 5.73 -1.61
CA GLU A 550 15.54 5.49 -3.06
C GLU A 550 16.35 6.51 -3.86
N ASP A 551 16.42 7.75 -3.38
CA ASP A 551 17.10 8.84 -4.06
C ASP A 551 18.62 8.67 -3.98
N ARG A 552 19.32 9.04 -5.06
CA ARG A 552 20.78 9.15 -5.05
C ARG A 552 21.18 10.55 -4.65
N THR A 553 22.20 10.66 -3.80
CA THR A 553 22.83 11.96 -3.53
C THR A 553 23.46 12.47 -4.82
N VAL A 554 22.88 13.54 -5.39
CA VAL A 554 23.52 14.28 -6.48
C VAL A 554 24.54 15.20 -5.83
N ASN A 555 25.76 14.70 -5.61
CA ASN A 555 26.87 15.63 -5.39
C ASN A 555 27.23 16.24 -6.74
N SER A 556 26.75 17.48 -6.95
CA SER A 556 27.39 18.40 -7.88
C SER A 556 28.86 18.54 -7.48
N SER A 557 29.75 18.39 -8.47
CA SER A 557 31.22 18.51 -8.42
C SER A 557 32.01 17.32 -7.86
N ASP A 558 31.94 16.15 -8.51
CA ASP A 558 33.08 15.21 -8.62
C ASP A 558 32.92 14.18 -9.77
N ASP A 559 32.16 14.51 -10.82
CA ASP A 559 31.91 13.61 -11.96
C ASP A 559 32.93 13.81 -13.10
N ILE A 560 34.21 13.90 -12.75
CA ILE A 560 35.33 13.74 -13.68
C ILE A 560 36.37 12.86 -12.98
N TRP A 561 36.72 11.74 -13.62
CA TRP A 561 37.74 10.75 -13.24
C TRP A 561 37.30 9.53 -12.41
N GLU A 562 36.43 8.67 -12.97
CA GLU A 562 36.73 7.21 -13.02
C GLU A 562 35.86 6.46 -14.05
N THR A 563 35.94 6.88 -15.32
CA THR A 563 35.58 6.07 -16.49
C THR A 563 36.81 5.38 -17.07
N ALA A 564 37.50 4.54 -16.28
CA ALA A 564 38.51 3.63 -16.81
C ALA A 564 38.78 2.45 -15.86
N ARG A 565 38.45 1.23 -16.33
CA ARG A 565 38.49 -0.09 -15.67
C ARG A 565 37.17 -0.38 -14.94
N VAL A 566 36.23 -1.20 -15.45
CA VAL A 566 36.40 -2.49 -16.12
C VAL A 566 35.21 -2.67 -17.07
N ALA A 567 35.45 -2.49 -18.36
CA ALA A 567 34.62 -3.08 -19.41
C ALA A 567 35.33 -4.34 -19.88
N THR A 568 34.89 -5.51 -19.40
CA THR A 568 34.99 -6.79 -20.14
C THR A 568 34.28 -7.92 -19.37
N VAL A 569 33.37 -8.62 -20.09
CA VAL A 569 32.74 -9.93 -19.79
C VAL A 569 31.60 -9.85 -18.73
N THR A 570 30.31 -10.10 -18.96
CA THR A 570 29.54 -10.81 -20.01
C THR A 570 28.06 -10.39 -19.97
N ARG A 571 27.40 -10.51 -21.12
CA ARG A 571 25.96 -10.34 -21.36
C ARG A 571 25.28 -11.72 -21.35
N SER A 572 24.32 -11.99 -20.46
CA SER A 572 23.25 -13.02 -20.65
C SER A 572 22.22 -12.95 -19.50
N THR A 573 21.00 -12.48 -19.78
CA THR A 573 19.73 -13.24 -19.84
C THR A 573 19.08 -13.62 -18.51
N HIS A 574 17.81 -13.23 -18.39
CA HIS A 574 16.79 -13.83 -17.52
C HIS A 574 16.95 -15.36 -17.38
N HIS A 575 17.07 -15.85 -16.15
CA HIS A 575 16.31 -16.99 -15.64
C HIS A 575 16.48 -17.07 -14.11
N SER A 576 15.37 -17.39 -13.45
CA SER A 576 15.27 -18.00 -12.11
C SER A 576 16.46 -18.87 -11.73
N VAL A 577 16.90 -18.83 -10.47
CA VAL A 577 17.18 -19.99 -9.60
C VAL A 577 17.95 -19.55 -8.34
N GLU A 578 17.43 -20.01 -7.21
CA GLU A 578 18.08 -20.44 -5.94
C GLU A 578 19.23 -19.61 -5.35
N ALA A 579 18.95 -19.12 -4.14
CA ALA A 579 19.95 -18.75 -3.16
C ALA A 579 20.87 -19.96 -2.88
N ASN A 580 22.08 -19.92 -3.43
CA ASN A 580 23.14 -20.80 -2.98
C ASN A 580 24.01 -20.04 -1.98
N GLN A 581 24.04 -20.61 -0.77
CA GLN A 581 24.90 -20.26 0.34
C GLN A 581 26.35 -20.21 -0.13
N ASN A 582 27.08 -19.14 0.23
CA ASN A 582 28.43 -19.18 0.80
C ASN A 582 29.07 -17.79 0.78
N GLN A 583 29.16 -17.16 1.95
CA GLN A 583 30.43 -16.54 2.33
C GLN A 583 30.58 -16.35 3.84
N LYS A 584 31.75 -16.82 4.30
CA LYS A 584 32.53 -16.36 5.47
C LYS A 584 32.28 -17.05 6.83
N ARG A 585 33.01 -18.16 6.99
CA ARG A 585 33.96 -18.43 8.11
C ARG A 585 34.59 -17.10 8.60
N GLN A 586 34.88 -16.77 9.86
CA GLN A 586 35.09 -17.46 11.14
C GLN A 586 35.28 -16.31 12.22
N PRO A 587 35.27 -16.54 13.55
CA PRO A 587 36.38 -17.23 14.21
C PRO A 587 36.00 -18.31 15.24
N MET A 588 36.69 -19.42 15.07
CA MET A 588 36.92 -20.52 16.01
C MET A 588 37.80 -20.02 17.18
N ILE A 589 37.21 -19.59 18.30
CA ILE A 589 37.96 -19.40 19.56
C ILE A 589 37.24 -19.99 20.80
N ILE A 590 35.93 -20.24 20.75
CA ILE A 590 35.18 -20.67 21.96
C ILE A 590 35.07 -22.22 22.11
N VAL A 591 35.39 -23.01 21.09
CA VAL A 591 35.24 -24.49 21.15
C VAL A 591 36.44 -25.18 21.83
N LEU A 592 37.61 -24.52 21.92
CA LEU A 592 38.80 -25.09 22.56
C LEU A 592 38.75 -25.00 24.10
N SER A 593 37.97 -24.09 24.69
CA SER A 593 37.84 -23.98 26.15
C SER A 593 36.88 -25.02 26.74
N PHE A 594 35.81 -25.38 26.04
CA PHE A 594 34.83 -26.37 26.51
C PHE A 594 35.36 -27.81 26.48
N LEU A 595 36.17 -28.17 25.49
CA LEU A 595 36.80 -29.50 25.43
C LEU A 595 37.89 -29.68 26.51
N ALA A 596 38.63 -28.62 26.83
CA ALA A 596 39.60 -28.64 27.93
C ALA A 596 38.92 -28.77 29.30
N PHE A 597 37.76 -28.12 29.50
CA PHE A 597 36.98 -28.20 30.73
C PHE A 597 36.37 -29.60 30.94
N PHE A 598 35.84 -30.24 29.87
CA PHE A 598 35.34 -31.61 29.93
C PHE A 598 36.45 -32.64 30.17
N CYS A 599 37.64 -32.47 29.60
CA CYS A 599 38.79 -33.34 29.89
C CYS A 599 39.26 -33.21 31.34
N LEU A 600 39.24 -32.00 31.93
CA LEU A 600 39.59 -31.79 33.33
C LEU A 600 38.57 -32.42 34.30
N ILE A 601 37.27 -32.35 33.98
CA ILE A 601 36.22 -33.00 34.79
C ILE A 601 36.36 -34.53 34.74
N ILE A 602 36.66 -35.10 33.56
CA ILE A 602 36.86 -36.54 33.41
C ILE A 602 38.14 -37.00 34.15
N LEU A 603 39.22 -36.23 34.10
CA LEU A 603 40.44 -36.51 34.86
C LEU A 603 40.21 -36.43 36.38
N PHE A 604 39.47 -35.43 36.86
CA PHE A 604 39.10 -35.33 38.28
C PHE A 604 38.23 -36.50 38.74
N TYR A 605 37.29 -36.96 37.90
CA TYR A 605 36.46 -38.12 38.19
C TYR A 605 37.27 -39.42 38.29
N PHE A 606 38.24 -39.63 37.39
CA PHE A 606 39.12 -40.82 37.44
C PHE A 606 40.13 -40.77 38.60
N VAL A 607 40.65 -39.59 38.95
CA VAL A 607 41.54 -39.43 40.12
C VAL A 607 40.77 -39.63 41.41
N TYR A 608 39.54 -39.10 41.53
CA TYR A 608 38.68 -39.29 42.70
C TYR A 608 38.30 -40.75 42.90
N LYS A 609 37.92 -41.46 41.83
CA LYS A 609 37.58 -42.89 41.88
C LYS A 609 38.78 -43.78 42.29
N ASN A 610 39.98 -43.49 41.79
CA ASN A 610 41.20 -44.20 42.18
C ASN A 610 41.66 -43.90 43.61
N TYR A 611 41.28 -42.73 44.16
CA TYR A 611 41.61 -42.36 45.55
C TYR A 611 40.68 -43.04 46.56
N THR A 612 39.43 -43.33 46.17
CA THR A 612 38.45 -44.04 47.02
C THR A 612 38.65 -45.55 47.08
N GLU A 613 39.28 -46.17 46.07
CA GLU A 613 39.54 -47.63 46.03
C GLU A 613 40.84 -48.07 46.74
N LYS A 614 41.59 -47.14 47.36
CA LYS A 614 42.86 -47.43 48.07
C LYS A 614 42.84 -47.19 49.59
N LYS A 615 41.68 -47.07 50.21
CA LYS A 615 41.54 -47.00 51.68
C LYS A 615 40.54 -48.03 52.20
N GLU A 616 40.96 -49.30 52.21
CA GLU A 616 40.62 -50.22 53.30
C GLU A 616 41.91 -50.53 54.07
N PRO A 617 41.99 -50.22 55.38
CA PRO A 617 43.05 -50.72 56.24
C PRO A 617 42.76 -52.18 56.66
N MET A 618 43.82 -52.87 57.08
CA MET A 618 43.79 -54.10 57.88
C MET A 618 42.71 -54.12 58.96
#